data_AF-A0A6C0AE51-F1
#
_entry.id   AF-A0A6C0AE51-F1
#
_cell.length_a   1.000
_cell.length_b   1.000
_cell.length_c   1.000
_cell.angle_alpha   90.00
_cell.angle_beta   90.00
_cell.angle_gamma   90.00
#
_symmetry.space_group_name_H-M   'P 1'
#
loop_
_entity.id
_entity.type
_entity.pdbx_description
1 polymer ?
#
loop_
_entity_poly.entity_id
_entity_poly.type
_entity_poly.pdbx_seq_one_letter_code
_entity_poly.pdbx_strand_id
1 'polypeptide(L)'
;MEINILEIPEFLRDSEFYKNLDFDADKIITIPVLKINDEINNIEDFKNLFETLSFFIVKEYPDNFIKYYQNNSTIIFNCFDTELLKDFCKFKIKNYIQFFITHKVINLYKLNPEDYENYIDYALNYDNYILSSLQENENICADHIDLLKKVFSTVILNIKSYEINNFGRIFLIFNLKKISEDWKLKSIELTIDKFSKIIDAITNNYDYKYSCFIETASYENRELYFISNYGKCFKKIEKFKINEFNKNFILKEFQKINLNKEKNITHYLK
;
A
#
# COMPACT_ATOMS: atom_id res chain seq x y z
N MET A 1 31.03 25.57 5.55
CA MET A 1 30.69 26.77 6.35
C MET A 1 30.80 26.43 7.83
N GLU A 2 30.89 27.42 8.68
CA GLU A 2 30.91 27.26 10.14
C GLU A 2 29.57 27.72 10.71
N ILE A 3 29.09 27.05 11.77
CA ILE A 3 27.84 27.37 12.47
C ILE A 3 27.96 26.97 13.95
N ASN A 4 27.37 27.74 14.87
CA ASN A 4 27.25 27.33 16.27
C ASN A 4 26.12 26.29 16.41
N ILE A 5 26.28 25.27 17.27
CA ILE A 5 25.27 24.20 17.45
C ILE A 5 23.88 24.77 17.82
N LEU A 6 23.82 25.85 18.60
CA LEU A 6 22.57 26.51 19.00
C LEU A 6 21.90 27.31 17.87
N GLU A 7 22.63 27.64 16.80
CA GLU A 7 22.11 28.32 15.61
C GLU A 7 21.49 27.35 14.59
N ILE A 8 21.68 26.03 14.77
CA ILE A 8 21.01 25.02 13.93
C ILE A 8 19.49 25.18 14.07
N PRO A 9 18.73 25.37 12.97
CA PRO A 9 17.28 25.57 13.01
C PRO A 9 16.53 24.46 13.73
N GLU A 10 15.41 24.82 14.36
CA GLU A 10 14.58 23.89 15.13
C GLU A 10 14.14 22.67 14.30
N PHE A 11 13.77 22.85 13.03
CA PHE A 11 13.36 21.79 12.11
C PHE A 11 14.48 20.79 11.73
N LEU A 12 15.73 21.03 12.14
CA LEU A 12 16.87 20.12 11.96
C LEU A 12 17.32 19.47 13.27
N ARG A 13 16.74 19.84 14.44
CA ARG A 13 17.18 19.36 15.76
C ARG A 13 16.66 17.97 16.11
N ASP A 14 15.65 17.47 15.40
CA ASP A 14 15.16 16.09 15.53
C ASP A 14 16.03 15.07 14.77
N SER A 15 16.94 15.55 13.94
CA SER A 15 17.75 14.76 13.02
C SER A 15 18.78 13.85 13.71
N GLU A 16 19.24 12.83 13.00
CA GLU A 16 20.29 11.94 13.51
C GLU A 16 21.64 12.66 13.61
N PHE A 17 21.97 13.55 12.67
CA PHE A 17 23.17 14.38 12.76
C PHE A 17 23.20 15.19 14.06
N TYR A 18 22.14 15.94 14.35
CA TYR A 18 22.07 16.81 15.53
C TYR A 18 22.16 16.03 16.85
N LYS A 19 21.52 14.86 16.91
CA LYS A 19 21.51 14.00 18.11
C LYS A 19 22.85 13.35 18.43
N ASN A 20 23.74 13.26 17.45
CA ASN A 20 25.11 12.76 17.61
C ASN A 20 26.13 13.89 17.87
N LEU A 21 25.69 15.16 17.96
CA LEU A 21 26.55 16.26 18.39
C LEU A 21 26.77 16.21 19.90
N ASP A 22 28.00 16.49 20.30
CA ASP A 22 28.38 16.70 21.69
C ASP A 22 28.10 18.17 22.08
N PHE A 23 27.16 18.34 23.01
CA PHE A 23 26.49 19.60 23.35
C PHE A 23 27.32 20.49 24.28
N ASP A 24 28.29 21.19 23.70
CA ASP A 24 28.92 22.36 24.31
C ASP A 24 28.39 23.63 23.60
N ALA A 25 27.95 24.63 24.39
CA ALA A 25 27.17 25.77 23.91
C ALA A 25 27.97 26.73 23.01
N ASP A 26 29.28 26.81 23.22
CA ASP A 26 30.20 27.66 22.45
C ASP A 26 30.82 26.93 21.25
N LYS A 27 30.42 25.66 21.01
CA LYS A 27 31.02 24.80 20.00
C LYS A 27 30.57 25.19 18.59
N ILE A 28 31.54 25.65 17.82
CA ILE A 28 31.41 25.86 16.37
C ILE A 28 31.70 24.54 15.66
N ILE A 29 30.85 24.17 14.71
CA ILE A 29 31.05 23.00 13.85
C ILE A 29 31.18 23.42 12.38
N THR A 30 31.94 22.64 11.61
CA THR A 30 32.04 22.81 10.17
C THR A 30 31.10 21.84 9.47
N ILE A 31 30.19 22.35 8.64
CA ILE A 31 29.31 21.55 7.76
C ILE A 31 29.43 22.03 6.30
N PRO A 32 28.94 21.27 5.29
CA PRO A 32 28.91 21.73 3.91
C PRO A 32 28.14 23.05 3.76
N VAL A 33 28.33 23.77 2.65
CA VAL A 33 27.52 24.96 2.36
C VAL A 33 26.12 24.49 1.98
N LEU A 34 25.15 24.73 2.87
CA LEU A 34 23.79 24.17 2.82
C LEU A 34 22.75 25.27 3.01
N LYS A 35 21.53 25.07 2.50
CA LYS A 35 20.40 25.99 2.68
C LYS A 35 19.76 25.75 4.05
N ILE A 36 20.04 26.65 4.97
CA ILE A 36 19.68 26.51 6.39
C ILE A 36 18.24 26.93 6.70
N ASN A 37 17.58 27.72 5.84
CA ASN A 37 16.18 28.10 5.99
C ASN A 37 15.23 27.14 5.24
N ASP A 38 14.02 26.97 5.74
CA ASP A 38 12.99 26.10 5.15
C ASP A 38 12.09 26.80 4.11
N GLU A 39 12.40 28.06 3.78
CA GLU A 39 11.66 28.85 2.77
C GLU A 39 11.87 28.31 1.36
N ILE A 40 10.79 28.10 0.59
CA ILE A 40 10.86 27.54 -0.77
C ILE A 40 10.07 28.40 -1.75
N ASN A 41 10.80 29.20 -2.55
CA ASN A 41 10.19 30.08 -3.57
C ASN A 41 10.22 29.45 -4.96
N ASN A 42 11.16 28.55 -5.22
CA ASN A 42 11.40 27.95 -6.53
C ASN A 42 12.00 26.52 -6.41
N ILE A 43 12.23 25.85 -7.55
CA ILE A 43 12.77 24.49 -7.60
C ILE A 43 14.21 24.39 -7.08
N GLU A 44 14.99 25.48 -7.17
CA GLU A 44 16.37 25.53 -6.71
C GLU A 44 16.42 25.64 -5.18
N ASP A 45 15.55 26.45 -4.56
CA ASP A 45 15.33 26.43 -3.11
C ASP A 45 14.95 25.02 -2.61
N PHE A 46 14.06 24.33 -3.35
CA PHE A 46 13.62 22.98 -3.00
C PHE A 46 14.78 21.97 -3.06
N LYS A 47 15.62 22.03 -4.09
CA LYS A 47 16.83 21.19 -4.23
C LYS A 47 17.83 21.44 -3.10
N ASN A 48 18.21 22.69 -2.87
CA ASN A 48 19.20 23.04 -1.84
C ASN A 48 18.71 22.72 -0.42
N LEU A 49 17.41 22.89 -0.15
CA LEU A 49 16.82 22.47 1.13
C LEU A 49 16.79 20.95 1.24
N PHE A 50 16.53 20.22 0.16
CA PHE A 50 16.54 18.77 0.17
C PHE A 50 17.92 18.16 0.45
N GLU A 51 18.98 18.76 -0.11
CA GLU A 51 20.36 18.39 0.20
C GLU A 51 20.67 18.59 1.69
N THR A 52 20.17 19.69 2.28
CA THR A 52 20.28 19.96 3.71
C THR A 52 19.55 18.89 4.54
N LEU A 53 18.28 18.61 4.25
CA LEU A 53 17.48 17.62 4.95
C LEU A 53 18.09 16.21 4.86
N SER A 54 18.70 15.89 3.72
CA SER A 54 19.43 14.64 3.48
C SER A 54 20.73 14.56 4.27
N PHE A 55 21.53 15.63 4.32
CA PHE A 55 22.78 15.69 5.08
C PHE A 55 22.54 15.55 6.59
N PHE A 56 21.52 16.20 7.12
CA PHE A 56 21.18 16.10 8.55
C PHE A 56 20.56 14.75 8.92
N ILE A 57 19.98 14.02 7.97
CA ILE A 57 19.19 12.81 8.21
C ILE A 57 18.03 13.14 9.16
N VAL A 58 17.14 14.04 8.72
CA VAL A 58 15.90 14.38 9.44
C VAL A 58 14.98 13.18 9.56
N LYS A 59 14.18 13.10 10.63
CA LYS A 59 13.19 12.02 10.76
C LYS A 59 11.90 12.35 10.03
N GLU A 60 11.52 13.62 10.05
CA GLU A 60 10.33 14.15 9.37
C GLU A 60 10.73 15.34 8.49
N TYR A 61 10.11 15.43 7.31
CA TYR A 61 10.35 16.56 6.41
C TYR A 61 9.49 17.77 6.82
N PRO A 62 10.00 19.01 6.75
CA PRO A 62 9.23 20.21 7.09
C PRO A 62 7.94 20.35 6.27
N ASP A 63 6.88 20.88 6.89
CA ASP A 63 5.58 21.10 6.24
C ASP A 63 5.69 21.91 4.95
N ASN A 64 6.55 22.95 4.93
CA ASN A 64 6.81 23.77 3.75
C ASN A 64 7.40 22.94 2.59
N PHE A 65 8.30 22.00 2.90
CA PHE A 65 8.88 21.07 1.94
C PHE A 65 7.83 20.10 1.36
N ILE A 66 7.05 19.45 2.23
CA ILE A 66 5.98 18.52 1.83
C ILE A 66 4.92 19.25 0.98
N LYS A 67 4.53 20.46 1.39
CA LYS A 67 3.57 21.31 0.68
C LYS A 67 4.07 21.75 -0.69
N TYR A 68 5.34 22.15 -0.80
CA TYR A 68 5.94 22.49 -2.09
C TYR A 68 5.99 21.27 -3.02
N TYR A 69 6.38 20.10 -2.51
CA TYR A 69 6.34 18.85 -3.28
C TYR A 69 4.94 18.55 -3.81
N GLN A 70 3.93 18.58 -2.94
CA GLN A 70 2.55 18.29 -3.35
C GLN A 70 2.07 19.25 -4.44
N ASN A 71 2.39 20.53 -4.35
CA ASN A 71 1.97 21.51 -5.34
C ASN A 71 2.75 21.43 -6.67
N ASN A 72 4.00 20.94 -6.66
CA ASN A 72 4.91 20.98 -7.82
C ASN A 72 5.42 19.59 -8.27
N SER A 73 4.77 18.52 -7.84
CA SER A 73 5.22 17.12 -8.02
C SER A 73 5.71 16.76 -9.44
N THR A 74 5.04 17.23 -10.51
CA THR A 74 5.47 17.00 -11.90
C THR A 74 6.83 17.60 -12.21
N ILE A 75 7.08 18.84 -11.78
CA ILE A 75 8.34 19.55 -12.00
C ILE A 75 9.45 18.83 -11.22
N ILE A 76 9.17 18.43 -9.98
CA ILE A 76 10.14 17.74 -9.12
C ILE A 76 10.50 16.37 -9.71
N PHE A 77 9.53 15.57 -10.15
CA PHE A 77 9.79 14.29 -10.81
C PHE A 77 10.67 14.46 -12.07
N ASN A 78 10.43 15.51 -12.85
CA ASN A 78 11.21 15.80 -14.06
C ASN A 78 12.60 16.44 -13.79
N CYS A 79 12.89 16.86 -12.55
CA CYS A 79 14.10 17.60 -12.19
C CYS A 79 15.06 16.86 -11.25
N PHE A 80 14.72 15.63 -10.85
CA PHE A 80 15.48 14.79 -9.91
C PHE A 80 15.75 13.41 -10.51
N ASP A 81 16.99 13.15 -10.93
CA ASP A 81 17.43 11.83 -11.45
C ASP A 81 17.79 10.82 -10.33
N THR A 82 17.39 11.11 -9.09
CA THR A 82 17.97 10.50 -7.88
C THR A 82 17.06 9.48 -7.22
N GLU A 83 17.65 8.42 -6.64
CA GLU A 83 16.94 7.42 -5.81
C GLU A 83 16.06 8.02 -4.69
N LEU A 84 16.33 9.25 -4.31
CA LEU A 84 15.65 10.01 -3.27
C LEU A 84 14.15 10.27 -3.59
N LEU A 85 13.72 10.15 -4.86
CA LEU A 85 12.30 10.14 -5.22
C LEU A 85 11.50 9.02 -4.51
N LYS A 86 12.15 7.93 -4.10
CA LYS A 86 11.54 6.81 -3.36
C LYS A 86 10.84 7.27 -2.07
N ASP A 87 11.39 8.27 -1.38
CA ASP A 87 10.81 8.76 -0.12
C ASP A 87 9.52 9.55 -0.34
N PHE A 88 9.39 10.24 -1.47
CA PHE A 88 8.19 11.01 -1.79
C PHE A 88 6.96 10.12 -2.06
N CYS A 89 7.15 8.82 -2.32
CA CYS A 89 6.06 7.85 -2.41
C CYS A 89 5.34 7.62 -1.07
N LYS A 90 5.96 7.99 0.06
CA LYS A 90 5.35 7.90 1.40
C LYS A 90 4.36 9.05 1.65
N PHE A 91 4.43 10.15 0.89
CA PHE A 91 3.62 11.34 1.14
C PHE A 91 2.14 11.15 0.77
N LYS A 92 1.27 11.89 1.46
CA LYS A 92 -0.17 11.88 1.19
C LYS A 92 -0.47 12.37 -0.23
N ILE A 93 -1.17 11.53 -0.99
CA ILE A 93 -1.65 11.81 -2.34
C ILE A 93 -2.97 12.59 -2.24
N LYS A 94 -3.03 13.73 -2.95
CA LYS A 94 -4.15 14.69 -2.96
C LYS A 94 -4.85 14.75 -4.32
N ASN A 95 -4.21 14.32 -5.40
CA ASN A 95 -4.75 14.38 -6.76
C ASN A 95 -4.17 13.27 -7.67
N TYR A 96 -4.78 13.10 -8.85
CA TYR A 96 -4.42 12.04 -9.80
C TYR A 96 -3.01 12.21 -10.39
N ILE A 97 -2.50 13.43 -10.52
CA ILE A 97 -1.14 13.71 -11.02
C ILE A 97 -0.11 13.12 -10.06
N GLN A 98 -0.26 13.39 -8.76
CA GLN A 98 0.58 12.80 -7.72
C GLN A 98 0.46 11.26 -7.72
N PHE A 99 -0.74 10.71 -7.90
CA PHE A 99 -0.94 9.26 -7.99
C PHE A 99 -0.15 8.60 -9.14
N PHE A 100 -0.22 9.18 -10.35
CA PHE A 100 0.52 8.67 -11.50
C PHE A 100 2.03 8.87 -11.35
N ILE A 101 2.49 9.97 -10.77
CA ILE A 101 3.91 10.20 -10.46
C ILE A 101 4.41 9.17 -9.45
N THR A 102 3.69 8.95 -8.34
CA THR A 102 4.02 7.92 -7.35
C THR A 102 4.10 6.54 -8.01
N HIS A 103 3.17 6.19 -8.91
CA HIS A 103 3.27 4.94 -9.67
C HIS A 103 4.50 4.88 -10.60
N LYS A 104 4.84 5.98 -11.29
CA LYS A 104 6.05 6.06 -12.13
C LYS A 104 7.31 5.82 -11.29
N VAL A 105 7.42 6.44 -10.11
CA VAL A 105 8.55 6.24 -9.17
C VAL A 105 8.61 4.79 -8.68
N ILE A 106 7.48 4.22 -8.22
CA ILE A 106 7.39 2.82 -7.75
C ILE A 106 7.88 1.85 -8.83
N ASN A 107 7.44 2.02 -10.08
CA ASN A 107 7.87 1.16 -11.20
C ASN A 107 9.35 1.38 -11.55
N LEU A 108 9.81 2.63 -11.65
CA LEU A 108 11.17 3.01 -12.04
C LEU A 108 12.20 2.38 -11.10
N TYR A 109 11.95 2.45 -9.79
CA TYR A 109 12.84 1.91 -8.76
C TYR A 109 12.49 0.49 -8.30
N LYS A 110 11.51 -0.17 -8.95
CA LYS A 110 11.04 -1.53 -8.63
C LYS A 110 10.67 -1.72 -7.16
N LEU A 111 10.04 -0.69 -6.58
CA LEU A 111 9.60 -0.68 -5.18
C LEU A 111 8.41 -1.62 -5.01
N ASN A 112 8.22 -2.19 -3.82
CA ASN A 112 7.03 -2.96 -3.52
C ASN A 112 5.83 -2.00 -3.33
N PRO A 113 4.80 -2.02 -4.19
CA PRO A 113 3.70 -1.06 -4.06
C PRO A 113 2.87 -1.26 -2.78
N GLU A 114 2.92 -2.46 -2.19
CA GLU A 114 2.22 -2.81 -0.95
C GLU A 114 2.77 -2.06 0.28
N ASP A 115 3.97 -1.47 0.20
CA ASP A 115 4.62 -0.72 1.28
C ASP A 115 4.14 0.75 1.37
N TYR A 116 3.32 1.21 0.41
CA TYR A 116 2.89 2.61 0.28
C TYR A 116 1.38 2.75 0.51
N GLU A 117 0.93 2.77 1.77
CA GLU A 117 -0.50 2.85 2.10
C GLU A 117 -1.21 4.04 1.44
N ASN A 118 -0.59 5.23 1.40
CA ASN A 118 -1.13 6.42 0.71
C ASN A 118 -1.40 6.19 -0.80
N TYR A 119 -0.63 5.33 -1.46
CA TYR A 119 -0.82 4.97 -2.87
C TYR A 119 -1.99 4.00 -3.06
N ILE A 120 -2.10 3.00 -2.19
CA ILE A 120 -3.20 2.03 -2.19
C ILE A 120 -4.53 2.70 -1.84
N ASP A 121 -4.56 3.51 -0.77
CA ASP A 121 -5.74 4.22 -0.32
C ASP A 121 -6.26 5.22 -1.36
N TYR A 122 -5.36 5.91 -2.08
CA TYR A 122 -5.79 6.80 -3.15
C TYR A 122 -6.46 6.03 -4.31
N ALA A 123 -5.86 4.91 -4.73
CA ALA A 123 -6.39 4.06 -5.80
C ALA A 123 -7.80 3.50 -5.50
N LEU A 124 -8.06 3.13 -4.25
CA LEU A 124 -9.31 2.49 -3.83
C LEU A 124 -10.46 3.47 -3.54
N ASN A 125 -10.16 4.71 -3.13
CA ASN A 125 -11.17 5.65 -2.62
C ASN A 125 -11.50 6.84 -3.55
N TYR A 126 -10.69 7.09 -4.60
CA TYR A 126 -10.86 8.25 -5.50
C TYR A 126 -11.20 7.84 -6.95
N ASP A 127 -11.90 6.73 -7.11
CA ASP A 127 -12.28 6.11 -8.38
C ASP A 127 -12.93 7.07 -9.39
N ASN A 128 -13.89 7.88 -8.94
CA ASN A 128 -14.62 8.84 -9.76
C ASN A 128 -13.73 10.02 -10.23
N TYR A 129 -12.78 10.46 -9.40
CA TYR A 129 -11.81 11.51 -9.77
C TYR A 129 -10.75 10.99 -10.75
N ILE A 130 -10.32 9.74 -10.56
CA ILE A 130 -9.43 9.07 -11.51
C ILE A 130 -10.16 8.92 -12.85
N LEU A 131 -11.42 8.48 -12.87
CA LEU A 131 -12.22 8.38 -14.10
C LEU A 131 -12.44 9.73 -14.80
N SER A 132 -12.82 10.79 -14.07
CA SER A 132 -13.05 12.11 -14.69
C SER A 132 -11.76 12.68 -15.29
N SER A 133 -10.61 12.50 -14.63
CA SER A 133 -9.31 12.97 -15.13
C SER A 133 -8.89 12.34 -16.48
N LEU A 134 -9.42 11.16 -16.82
CA LEU A 134 -9.16 10.50 -18.11
C LEU A 134 -9.95 11.09 -19.27
N GLN A 135 -11.08 11.76 -18.98
CA GLN A 135 -11.91 12.42 -20.00
C GLN A 135 -11.35 13.80 -20.38
N GLU A 136 -10.54 14.40 -19.51
CA GLU A 136 -10.00 15.76 -19.68
C GLU A 136 -8.57 15.78 -20.27
N ASN A 137 -7.87 14.63 -20.34
CA ASN A 137 -6.45 14.59 -20.70
C ASN A 137 -6.05 13.29 -21.45
N GLU A 138 -6.33 13.23 -22.77
CA GLU A 138 -6.07 12.05 -23.60
C GLU A 138 -4.60 11.55 -23.54
N ASN A 139 -3.63 12.47 -23.48
CA ASN A 139 -2.20 12.14 -23.45
C ASN A 139 -1.74 11.46 -22.14
N ILE A 140 -2.46 11.64 -21.02
CA ILE A 140 -2.14 10.97 -19.74
C ILE A 140 -2.60 9.50 -19.78
N CYS A 141 -3.58 9.19 -20.64
CA CYS A 141 -4.25 7.90 -20.65
C CYS A 141 -3.33 6.76 -21.12
N ALA A 142 -2.59 6.94 -22.22
CA ALA A 142 -1.82 5.87 -22.87
C ALA A 142 -0.85 5.13 -21.92
N ASP A 143 -0.01 5.86 -21.19
CA ASP A 143 0.98 5.33 -20.23
C ASP A 143 0.34 4.62 -19.01
N HIS A 144 -0.95 4.84 -18.76
CA HIS A 144 -1.59 4.52 -17.48
C HIS A 144 -2.82 3.62 -17.61
N ILE A 145 -3.30 3.35 -18.82
CA ILE A 145 -4.45 2.46 -19.09
C ILE A 145 -4.37 1.13 -18.34
N ASP A 146 -3.19 0.48 -18.27
CA ASP A 146 -3.08 -0.83 -17.64
C ASP A 146 -3.07 -0.77 -16.11
N LEU A 147 -2.52 0.30 -15.50
CA LEU A 147 -2.71 0.61 -14.08
C LEU A 147 -4.21 0.80 -13.79
N LEU A 148 -4.90 1.57 -14.63
CA LEU A 148 -6.29 1.93 -14.42
C LEU A 148 -7.22 0.72 -14.55
N LYS A 149 -7.05 -0.09 -15.60
CA LYS A 149 -7.70 -1.40 -15.74
C LYS A 149 -7.46 -2.26 -14.49
N LYS A 150 -6.23 -2.30 -13.98
CA LYS A 150 -5.86 -3.06 -12.78
C LYS A 150 -6.60 -2.54 -11.55
N VAL A 151 -6.61 -1.24 -11.29
CA VAL A 151 -7.37 -0.58 -10.21
C VAL A 151 -8.87 -0.91 -10.34
N PHE A 152 -9.54 -0.58 -11.44
CA PHE A 152 -10.99 -0.83 -11.60
C PHE A 152 -11.37 -2.33 -11.61
N SER A 153 -10.46 -3.21 -12.00
CA SER A 153 -10.66 -4.67 -11.90
C SER A 153 -10.50 -5.22 -10.47
N THR A 154 -9.94 -4.45 -9.55
CA THR A 154 -9.63 -4.88 -8.18
C THR A 154 -10.91 -5.22 -7.43
N VAL A 155 -10.94 -6.42 -6.86
CA VAL A 155 -12.04 -6.90 -6.02
C VAL A 155 -11.70 -6.68 -4.56
N ILE A 156 -12.59 -5.98 -3.88
CA ILE A 156 -12.65 -5.78 -2.44
C ILE A 156 -13.51 -6.90 -1.84
N LEU A 157 -12.97 -7.63 -0.86
CA LEU A 157 -13.66 -8.70 -0.12
C LEU A 157 -13.95 -8.22 1.30
N ASN A 158 -15.20 -8.28 1.76
CA ASN A 158 -15.57 -7.94 3.13
C ASN A 158 -16.28 -9.12 3.80
N ILE A 159 -15.75 -9.63 4.92
CA ILE A 159 -16.36 -10.73 5.66
C ILE A 159 -17.54 -10.19 6.47
N LYS A 160 -18.72 -10.80 6.28
CA LYS A 160 -19.96 -10.45 6.99
C LYS A 160 -20.17 -11.29 8.23
N SER A 161 -19.96 -12.60 8.12
CA SER A 161 -19.99 -13.53 9.23
C SER A 161 -19.23 -14.80 8.89
N TYR A 162 -18.86 -15.55 9.91
CA TYR A 162 -18.36 -16.91 9.76
C TYR A 162 -18.88 -17.77 10.90
N GLU A 163 -19.04 -19.05 10.62
CA GLU A 163 -19.33 -20.09 11.61
C GLU A 163 -18.28 -21.19 11.46
N ILE A 164 -17.84 -21.76 12.58
CA ILE A 164 -16.98 -22.95 12.59
C ILE A 164 -17.78 -24.08 13.22
N ASN A 165 -17.81 -25.24 12.57
CA ASN A 165 -18.51 -26.42 13.10
C ASN A 165 -17.56 -27.42 13.75
N ASN A 166 -18.12 -28.35 14.53
CA ASN A 166 -17.39 -29.39 15.26
C ASN A 166 -16.52 -30.30 14.38
N PHE A 167 -16.67 -30.27 13.05
CA PHE A 167 -15.84 -31.00 12.09
C PHE A 167 -14.67 -30.15 11.55
N GLY A 168 -14.40 -28.98 12.14
CA GLY A 168 -13.33 -28.08 11.71
C GLY A 168 -13.59 -27.45 10.34
N ARG A 169 -14.86 -27.28 9.95
CA ARG A 169 -15.25 -26.56 8.73
C ARG A 169 -15.74 -25.16 9.05
N ILE A 170 -15.23 -24.21 8.29
CA ILE A 170 -15.60 -22.80 8.29
C ILE A 170 -16.66 -22.60 7.21
N PHE A 171 -17.85 -22.16 7.61
CA PHE A 171 -18.83 -21.57 6.71
C PHE A 171 -18.62 -20.06 6.74
N LEU A 172 -18.22 -19.47 5.61
CA LEU A 172 -17.86 -18.06 5.49
C LEU A 172 -18.86 -17.33 4.60
N ILE A 173 -19.47 -16.27 5.13
CA ILE A 173 -20.31 -15.33 4.38
C ILE A 173 -19.54 -14.03 4.16
N PHE A 174 -19.44 -13.61 2.90
CA PHE A 174 -18.64 -12.45 2.50
C PHE A 174 -19.29 -11.71 1.33
N ASN A 175 -19.07 -10.40 1.28
CA ASN A 175 -19.40 -9.58 0.13
C ASN A 175 -18.16 -9.40 -0.76
N LEU A 176 -18.34 -9.50 -2.08
CA LEU A 176 -17.37 -9.07 -3.07
C LEU A 176 -17.88 -7.83 -3.80
N LYS A 177 -17.03 -6.84 -4.03
CA LYS A 177 -17.32 -5.66 -4.87
C LYS A 177 -16.08 -5.35 -5.71
N LYS A 178 -16.24 -5.06 -7.01
CA LYS A 178 -15.24 -4.26 -7.74
C LYS A 178 -15.53 -2.79 -7.48
N ILE A 179 -14.52 -1.94 -7.52
CA ILE A 179 -14.63 -0.49 -7.22
C ILE A 179 -15.91 0.15 -7.79
N SER A 180 -16.20 -0.06 -9.08
CA SER A 180 -17.37 0.48 -9.79
C SER A 180 -18.65 -0.40 -9.81
N GLU A 181 -18.68 -1.53 -9.11
CA GLU A 181 -19.82 -2.46 -9.08
C GLU A 181 -20.55 -2.45 -7.72
N ASP A 182 -21.75 -3.02 -7.66
CA ASP A 182 -22.47 -3.29 -6.41
C ASP A 182 -21.85 -4.46 -5.62
N TRP A 183 -22.10 -4.48 -4.31
CA TRP A 183 -21.73 -5.60 -3.44
C TRP A 183 -22.54 -6.86 -3.76
N LYS A 184 -21.83 -7.96 -4.00
CA LYS A 184 -22.39 -9.29 -4.28
C LYS A 184 -22.11 -10.20 -3.09
N LEU A 185 -23.16 -10.57 -2.36
CA LEU A 185 -23.09 -11.54 -1.27
C LEU A 185 -22.71 -12.93 -1.82
N LYS A 186 -21.81 -13.61 -1.12
CA LYS A 186 -21.31 -14.96 -1.41
C LYS A 186 -21.22 -15.78 -0.13
N SER A 187 -21.21 -17.10 -0.27
CA SER A 187 -20.84 -18.02 0.80
C SER A 187 -19.93 -19.13 0.28
N ILE A 188 -19.10 -19.67 1.18
CA ILE A 188 -18.19 -20.78 0.92
C ILE A 188 -18.07 -21.65 2.18
N GLU A 189 -17.92 -22.95 2.01
CA GLU A 189 -17.57 -23.89 3.07
C GLU A 189 -16.15 -24.44 2.83
N LEU A 190 -15.25 -24.36 3.80
CA LEU A 190 -13.92 -24.95 3.71
C LEU A 190 -13.35 -25.35 5.07
N THR A 191 -12.48 -26.36 5.11
CA THR A 191 -11.81 -26.78 6.36
C THR A 191 -10.80 -25.73 6.85
N ILE A 192 -10.59 -25.65 8.17
CA ILE A 192 -9.58 -24.78 8.82
C ILE A 192 -8.19 -24.94 8.18
N ASP A 193 -7.75 -26.18 7.89
CA ASP A 193 -6.47 -26.47 7.23
C ASP A 193 -6.36 -25.77 5.86
N LYS A 194 -7.33 -26.01 4.97
CA LYS A 194 -7.42 -25.34 3.65
C LYS A 194 -7.44 -23.82 3.77
N PHE A 195 -8.20 -23.26 4.71
CA PHE A 195 -8.25 -21.81 4.90
C PHE A 195 -6.91 -21.24 5.38
N SER A 196 -6.23 -21.94 6.30
CA SER A 196 -4.89 -21.57 6.76
C SER A 196 -3.88 -21.60 5.61
N LYS A 197 -3.93 -22.63 4.75
CA LYS A 197 -3.08 -22.74 3.56
C LYS A 197 -3.35 -21.66 2.52
N ILE A 198 -4.61 -21.23 2.35
CA ILE A 198 -4.96 -20.08 1.50
C ILE A 198 -4.34 -18.79 2.05
N ILE A 199 -4.44 -18.52 3.36
CA ILE A 199 -3.80 -17.34 3.99
C ILE A 199 -2.28 -17.38 3.76
N ASP A 200 -1.65 -18.52 4.02
CA ASP A 200 -0.21 -18.72 3.88
C ASP A 200 0.27 -18.54 2.44
N ALA A 201 -0.44 -19.13 1.47
CA ALA A 201 -0.18 -19.00 0.04
C ALA A 201 -0.30 -17.56 -0.48
N ILE A 202 -1.30 -16.80 -0.01
CA ILE A 202 -1.46 -15.38 -0.34
C ILE A 202 -0.35 -14.53 0.30
N THR A 203 0.00 -14.83 1.55
CA THR A 203 1.04 -14.11 2.31
C THR A 203 2.41 -14.27 1.65
N ASN A 204 2.78 -15.52 1.35
CA ASN A 204 4.08 -15.90 0.80
C ASN A 204 4.12 -15.96 -0.74
N ASN A 205 3.01 -15.61 -1.42
CA ASN A 205 2.87 -15.56 -2.88
C ASN A 205 3.33 -16.86 -3.60
N TYR A 206 2.88 -18.02 -3.10
CA TYR A 206 3.09 -19.33 -3.75
C TYR A 206 1.75 -19.96 -4.17
N ASP A 207 1.75 -20.83 -5.18
CA ASP A 207 0.53 -21.49 -5.65
C ASP A 207 0.07 -22.62 -4.70
N TYR A 208 -1.20 -22.59 -4.30
CA TYR A 208 -1.86 -23.63 -3.51
C TYR A 208 -3.08 -24.21 -4.26
N LYS A 209 -2.93 -25.43 -4.76
CA LYS A 209 -3.97 -26.23 -5.44
C LYS A 209 -4.35 -27.45 -4.58
N TYR A 210 -5.57 -27.99 -4.72
CA TYR A 210 -6.13 -29.09 -3.92
C TYR A 210 -5.19 -30.35 -3.80
N SER A 211 -5.32 -31.37 -4.65
CA SER A 211 -6.35 -31.59 -5.69
C SER A 211 -7.44 -32.55 -5.19
N CYS A 212 -8.73 -32.18 -5.31
CA CYS A 212 -9.85 -33.12 -5.14
C CYS A 212 -11.15 -32.68 -5.83
N PHE A 213 -12.00 -33.64 -6.16
CA PHE A 213 -13.30 -33.40 -6.81
C PHE A 213 -14.29 -32.54 -5.99
N ILE A 214 -13.96 -32.22 -4.74
CA ILE A 214 -14.74 -31.39 -3.81
C ILE A 214 -13.86 -30.22 -3.30
N GLU A 215 -13.08 -29.62 -4.19
CA GLU A 215 -12.41 -28.34 -3.92
C GLU A 215 -13.43 -27.22 -3.71
N THR A 216 -13.15 -26.37 -2.72
CA THR A 216 -13.94 -25.19 -2.40
C THR A 216 -13.10 -23.91 -2.43
N ALA A 217 -11.78 -23.97 -2.19
CA ALA A 217 -10.87 -22.85 -2.44
C ALA A 217 -9.49 -23.32 -2.97
N SER A 218 -8.88 -22.51 -3.84
CA SER A 218 -7.49 -22.63 -4.29
C SER A 218 -6.92 -21.23 -4.62
N TYR A 219 -5.59 -21.10 -4.63
CA TYR A 219 -4.88 -19.87 -5.00
C TYR A 219 -3.81 -20.22 -6.04
N GLU A 220 -3.90 -19.65 -7.23
CA GLU A 220 -2.99 -19.97 -8.34
C GLU A 220 -2.77 -18.73 -9.22
N ASN A 221 -1.54 -18.46 -9.68
CA ASN A 221 -1.22 -17.35 -10.59
C ASN A 221 -1.70 -15.98 -10.07
N ARG A 222 -1.69 -15.80 -8.75
CA ARG A 222 -2.31 -14.66 -8.03
C ARG A 222 -3.82 -14.51 -8.23
N GLU A 223 -4.55 -15.54 -8.64
CA GLU A 223 -6.01 -15.57 -8.58
C GLU A 223 -6.48 -16.42 -7.39
N LEU A 224 -7.41 -15.87 -6.60
CA LEU A 224 -8.13 -16.64 -5.59
C LEU A 224 -9.40 -17.20 -6.21
N TYR A 225 -9.58 -18.51 -6.08
CA TYR A 225 -10.73 -19.25 -6.58
C TYR A 225 -11.58 -19.71 -5.39
N PHE A 226 -12.88 -19.44 -5.47
CA PHE A 226 -13.89 -19.96 -4.57
C PHE A 226 -14.93 -20.75 -5.35
N ILE A 227 -14.99 -22.05 -5.08
CA ILE A 227 -15.89 -23.01 -5.72
C ILE A 227 -17.03 -23.27 -4.75
N SER A 228 -18.22 -22.80 -5.11
CA SER A 228 -19.46 -23.09 -4.39
C SER A 228 -20.24 -24.19 -5.13
N ASN A 229 -20.69 -25.20 -4.39
CA ASN A 229 -21.54 -26.27 -4.92
C ASN A 229 -22.99 -25.77 -4.94
N TYR A 230 -23.61 -25.74 -6.12
CA TYR A 230 -24.99 -25.32 -6.32
C TYR A 230 -25.83 -26.52 -6.79
N GLY A 231 -26.43 -27.24 -5.83
CA GLY A 231 -27.11 -28.51 -6.08
C GLY A 231 -26.14 -29.65 -6.44
N LYS A 232 -26.67 -30.73 -7.04
CA LYS A 232 -25.91 -31.97 -7.27
C LYS A 232 -24.88 -31.91 -8.41
N CYS A 233 -24.99 -30.95 -9.34
CA CYS A 233 -24.23 -30.96 -10.59
C CYS A 233 -23.57 -29.62 -11.00
N PHE A 234 -23.96 -28.49 -10.42
CA PHE A 234 -23.41 -27.18 -10.84
C PHE A 234 -22.40 -26.67 -9.82
N LYS A 235 -21.20 -26.35 -10.30
CA LYS A 235 -20.17 -25.64 -9.53
C LYS A 235 -20.12 -24.20 -10.01
N LYS A 236 -20.28 -23.24 -9.10
CA LYS A 236 -20.03 -21.84 -9.40
C LYS A 236 -18.65 -21.47 -8.90
N ILE A 237 -17.76 -21.20 -9.85
CA ILE A 237 -16.40 -20.70 -9.59
C ILE A 237 -16.47 -19.18 -9.58
N GLU A 238 -16.40 -18.58 -8.40
CA GLU A 238 -16.08 -17.16 -8.25
C GLU A 238 -14.55 -17.07 -8.23
N LYS A 239 -13.97 -16.26 -9.11
CA LYS A 239 -12.52 -16.01 -9.09
C LYS A 239 -12.22 -14.53 -9.17
N PHE A 240 -11.15 -14.10 -8.50
CA PHE A 240 -10.67 -12.74 -8.61
C PHE A 240 -9.15 -12.66 -8.41
N LYS A 241 -8.54 -11.67 -9.06
CA LYS A 241 -7.11 -11.44 -9.00
C LYS A 241 -6.74 -10.74 -7.69
N ILE A 242 -5.70 -11.25 -7.05
CA ILE A 242 -4.98 -10.61 -5.97
C ILE A 242 -3.85 -9.77 -6.57
N ASN A 243 -3.77 -8.52 -6.14
CA ASN A 243 -2.79 -7.53 -6.53
C ASN A 243 -2.42 -6.67 -5.31
N GLU A 244 -1.51 -5.71 -5.49
CA GLU A 244 -1.07 -4.79 -4.45
C GLU A 244 -2.23 -4.03 -3.76
N PHE A 245 -3.32 -3.77 -4.48
CA PHE A 245 -4.45 -2.99 -3.99
C PHE A 245 -5.40 -3.78 -3.08
N ASN A 246 -5.49 -5.10 -3.22
CA ASN A 246 -6.41 -5.90 -2.39
C ASN A 246 -5.75 -6.96 -1.49
N LYS A 247 -4.50 -7.38 -1.74
CA LYS A 247 -3.84 -8.43 -0.95
C LYS A 247 -3.88 -8.16 0.56
N ASN A 248 -3.40 -6.98 0.98
CA ASN A 248 -3.36 -6.61 2.40
C ASN A 248 -4.76 -6.47 3.01
N PHE A 249 -5.75 -6.02 2.22
CA PHE A 249 -7.15 -5.96 2.66
C PHE A 249 -7.76 -7.35 2.87
N ILE A 250 -7.56 -8.27 1.91
CA ILE A 250 -8.00 -9.67 1.99
C ILE A 250 -7.38 -10.37 3.20
N LEU A 251 -6.08 -10.16 3.44
CA LEU A 251 -5.38 -10.72 4.61
C LEU A 251 -5.92 -10.14 5.93
N LYS A 252 -6.11 -8.81 6.04
CA LYS A 252 -6.73 -8.13 7.20
C LYS A 252 -8.15 -8.66 7.46
N GLU A 253 -8.93 -8.97 6.41
CA GLU A 253 -10.26 -9.56 6.56
C GLU A 253 -10.20 -11.02 7.02
N PHE A 254 -9.33 -11.85 6.42
CA PHE A 254 -9.14 -13.26 6.83
C PHE A 254 -8.65 -13.39 8.28
N GLN A 255 -7.83 -12.46 8.77
CA GLN A 255 -7.39 -12.40 10.17
C GLN A 255 -8.53 -12.20 11.18
N LYS A 256 -9.72 -11.74 10.77
CA LYS A 256 -10.91 -11.63 11.64
C LYS A 256 -11.48 -13.00 12.03
N ILE A 257 -11.13 -14.05 11.29
CA ILE A 257 -11.58 -15.42 11.56
C ILE A 257 -10.65 -16.02 12.63
N ASN A 258 -11.17 -16.18 13.85
CA ASN A 258 -10.38 -16.63 14.99
C ASN A 258 -10.23 -18.16 14.99
N LEU A 259 -9.25 -18.66 14.25
CA LEU A 259 -8.92 -20.09 14.15
C LEU A 259 -8.38 -20.70 15.47
N ASN A 260 -7.99 -19.88 16.45
CA ASN A 260 -7.44 -20.35 17.72
C ASN A 260 -8.49 -20.51 18.83
N LYS A 261 -9.70 -19.93 18.68
CA LYS A 261 -10.77 -20.01 19.69
C LYS A 261 -11.20 -21.45 20.04
N GLU A 262 -10.96 -22.41 19.14
CA GLU A 262 -11.48 -23.78 19.25
C GLU A 262 -10.44 -24.91 19.18
N LYS A 263 -9.13 -24.59 19.17
CA LYS A 263 -8.10 -25.62 19.49
C LYS A 263 -8.33 -26.25 20.87
N ASN A 264 -9.01 -25.52 21.76
CA ASN A 264 -9.45 -26.00 23.06
C ASN A 264 -10.63 -27.00 22.99
N ILE A 265 -11.45 -27.00 21.92
CA ILE A 265 -12.56 -27.96 21.76
C ILE A 265 -12.02 -29.33 21.32
N THR A 266 -11.00 -29.35 20.46
CA THR A 266 -10.36 -30.59 20.00
C THR A 266 -9.59 -31.33 21.10
N HIS A 267 -9.42 -30.72 22.28
CA HIS A 267 -8.81 -31.35 23.46
C HIS A 267 -9.80 -32.05 24.39
N TYR A 268 -11.12 -31.85 24.21
CA TYR A 268 -12.19 -32.53 24.96
C TYR A 268 -12.82 -33.71 24.20
N LEU A 269 -12.27 -34.10 23.05
CA LEU A 269 -12.73 -35.23 22.21
C LEU A 269 -11.61 -36.25 21.92
N LYS A 270 -10.68 -36.39 22.85
CA LYS A 270 -9.70 -37.49 22.95
C LYS A 270 -9.86 -38.19 24.29
#